data_AF-A0A964W687-F1
#
_entry.id   AF-A0A964W687-F1
#
_cell.length_a   1.000
_cell.length_b   1.000
_cell.length_c   1.000
_cell.angle_alpha   90.00
_cell.angle_beta   90.00
_cell.angle_gamma   90.00
#
_symmetry.space_group_name_H-M   'P 1'
#
loop_
_entity.id
_entity.type
_entity.pdbx_description
1 polymer ?
#
loop_
_entity_poly.entity_id
_entity_poly.type
_entity_poly.pdbx_seq_one_letter_code
_entity_poly.pdbx_strand_id
1 'polypeptide(L)'
;MTSSTTLAERSGHILYSRLIQDCFADLNDVMLNHDAEVYQYVGDEAVITWKIEKKFDRQNCLKLYFDFSAVLINKKEYYLKNYGVIPQFKASINEGKVVVAEIGLTKTEIAYHGEALHIGSRVLNLCNSLKAELLVTGTFFRSLNSLHYNYTVIKNIDLRGIENSTDLYKIHYKNP
;
A
#
# COMPACT_ATOMS: atom_id res chain seq x y z
N MET A 1 -0.24 3.50 -8.44
CA MET A 1 -1.39 4.42 -8.65
C MET A 1 -2.31 3.88 -9.75
N THR A 2 -3.62 4.11 -9.73
CA THR A 2 -4.54 3.57 -10.76
C THR A 2 -4.60 4.39 -12.06
N SER A 3 -4.06 5.62 -12.08
CA SER A 3 -4.13 6.55 -13.22
C SER A 3 -2.77 6.89 -13.84
N SER A 4 -1.72 6.11 -13.56
CA SER A 4 -0.34 6.46 -13.90
C SER A 4 0.01 6.36 -15.38
N THR A 5 -0.60 5.44 -16.11
CA THR A 5 -0.21 5.13 -17.50
C THR A 5 -0.72 6.15 -18.51
N THR A 6 -1.83 6.85 -18.24
CA THR A 6 -2.43 7.79 -19.19
C THR A 6 -1.75 9.17 -19.20
N LEU A 7 -1.00 9.52 -18.14
CA LEU A 7 -0.31 10.82 -18.02
C LEU A 7 1.12 10.83 -18.57
N ALA A 8 1.68 9.71 -19.03
CA ALA A 8 3.12 9.55 -19.26
C ALA A 8 3.60 9.83 -20.71
N GLU A 9 3.06 10.83 -21.41
CA GLU A 9 3.64 11.31 -22.69
C GLU A 9 4.73 12.39 -22.44
N ARG A 10 5.50 12.84 -23.44
CA ARG A 10 6.74 13.63 -23.22
C ARG A 10 6.62 14.84 -22.27
N SER A 11 5.58 15.67 -22.40
CA SER A 11 5.28 16.77 -21.47
C SER A 11 4.66 16.28 -20.15
N GLY A 12 4.05 15.09 -20.20
CA GLY A 12 3.46 14.37 -19.11
C GLY A 12 4.45 13.65 -18.20
N HIS A 13 5.67 13.26 -18.63
CA HIS A 13 6.63 12.60 -17.74
C HIS A 13 7.10 13.48 -16.57
N ILE A 14 7.38 14.75 -16.82
CA ILE A 14 7.76 15.70 -15.76
C ILE A 14 6.57 15.96 -14.84
N LEU A 15 5.39 16.18 -15.43
CA LEU A 15 4.16 16.44 -14.68
C LEU A 15 3.77 15.23 -13.81
N TYR A 16 3.92 14.03 -14.36
CA TYR A 16 3.73 12.76 -13.69
C TYR A 16 4.72 12.57 -12.55
N SER A 17 6.00 12.85 -12.77
CA SER A 17 7.01 12.77 -11.72
C SER A 17 6.68 13.73 -10.56
N ARG A 18 6.22 14.95 -10.86
CA ARG A 18 5.74 15.90 -9.83
C ARG A 18 4.48 15.42 -9.13
N LEU A 19 3.53 14.83 -9.85
CA LEU A 19 2.33 14.23 -9.25
C LEU A 19 2.72 13.16 -8.22
N ILE A 20 3.64 12.26 -8.58
CA ILE A 20 4.12 11.21 -7.66
C ILE A 20 4.84 11.80 -6.45
N GLN A 21 5.69 12.82 -6.65
CA GLN A 21 6.37 13.50 -5.55
C GLN A 21 5.38 14.11 -4.56
N ASP A 22 4.35 14.81 -5.05
CA ASP A 22 3.33 15.42 -4.21
C ASP A 22 2.48 14.37 -3.48
N CYS A 23 2.11 13.28 -4.16
CA CYS A 23 1.43 12.14 -3.53
C CYS A 23 2.27 11.53 -2.40
N PHE A 24 3.58 11.38 -2.60
CA PHE A 24 4.48 10.83 -1.57
C PHE A 24 4.76 11.82 -0.43
N ALA A 25 4.78 13.12 -0.70
CA ALA A 25 4.84 14.13 0.35
C ALA A 25 3.60 14.04 1.25
N ASP A 26 2.40 13.99 0.65
CA ASP A 26 1.14 13.83 1.40
C ASP A 26 1.06 12.50 2.15
N LEU A 27 1.58 11.42 1.56
CA LEU A 27 1.70 10.12 2.24
C LEU A 27 2.62 10.22 3.47
N ASN A 28 3.78 10.87 3.33
CA ASN A 28 4.75 11.02 4.42
C ASN A 28 4.15 11.82 5.59
N ASP A 29 3.35 12.86 5.30
CA ASP A 29 2.64 13.63 6.34
C ASP A 29 1.64 12.77 7.11
N VAL A 30 0.94 11.85 6.43
CA VAL A 30 0.04 10.88 7.09
C VAL A 30 0.84 9.87 7.92
N MET A 31 1.95 9.36 7.40
CA MET A 31 2.79 8.35 8.06
C MET A 31 3.29 8.76 9.44
N LEU A 32 3.53 10.06 9.67
CA LEU A 32 3.98 10.60 10.95
C LEU A 32 3.06 10.23 12.13
N ASN A 33 1.77 10.00 11.88
CA ASN A 33 0.78 9.66 12.91
C ASN A 33 0.51 8.15 13.03
N HIS A 34 1.20 7.31 12.26
CA HIS A 34 0.92 5.87 12.15
C HIS A 34 2.13 4.97 12.47
N ASP A 35 3.22 5.53 13.00
CA ASP A 35 4.47 4.81 13.33
C ASP A 35 4.99 3.95 12.15
N ALA A 36 4.86 4.49 10.94
CA ALA A 36 5.11 3.78 9.69
C ALA A 36 6.44 4.22 9.08
N GLU A 37 7.19 3.28 8.49
CA GLU A 37 8.47 3.57 7.83
C GLU A 37 8.40 3.25 6.34
N VAL A 38 8.94 4.13 5.50
CA VAL A 38 9.12 3.84 4.08
C VAL A 38 10.32 2.93 3.92
N TYR A 39 10.08 1.73 3.42
CA TYR A 39 11.16 0.82 3.04
C TYR A 39 11.75 1.22 1.67
N GLN A 40 10.89 1.43 0.67
CA GLN A 40 11.32 1.81 -0.68
C GLN A 40 10.18 2.47 -1.48
N TYR A 41 10.56 3.26 -2.47
CA TYR A 41 9.68 3.70 -3.55
C TYR A 41 10.03 2.95 -4.84
N VAL A 42 9.03 2.36 -5.51
CA VAL A 42 9.19 1.61 -6.76
C VAL A 42 8.27 2.22 -7.81
N GLY A 43 8.79 3.16 -8.60
CA GLY A 43 7.96 3.93 -9.54
C GLY A 43 6.92 4.78 -8.81
N ASP A 44 5.64 4.42 -8.96
CA ASP A 44 4.48 5.04 -8.28
C ASP A 44 3.93 4.20 -7.13
N GLU A 45 4.72 3.24 -6.65
CA GLU A 45 4.40 2.40 -5.50
C GLU A 45 5.29 2.80 -4.31
N ALA A 46 4.69 2.88 -3.12
CA ALA A 46 5.42 3.02 -1.86
C ALA A 46 5.29 1.73 -1.07
N VAL A 47 6.42 1.17 -0.63
CA VAL A 47 6.45 0.02 0.27
C VAL A 47 6.65 0.55 1.67
N ILE A 48 5.61 0.40 2.48
CA ILE A 48 5.55 0.88 3.86
C ILE A 48 5.63 -0.32 4.79
N THR A 49 6.39 -0.19 5.87
CA THR A 49 6.61 -1.28 6.82
C THR A 49 6.38 -0.83 8.25
N TRP A 50 6.04 -1.81 9.07
CA TRP A 50 5.95 -1.70 10.52
C TRP A 50 6.68 -2.86 11.15
N LYS A 51 7.38 -2.59 12.24
CA LYS A 51 7.91 -3.63 13.09
C LYS A 51 6.82 -4.11 14.05
N ILE A 52 6.47 -5.38 13.96
CA ILE A 52 5.44 -5.98 14.80
C ILE A 52 6.02 -6.26 16.19
N GLU A 53 5.78 -5.36 17.13
CA GLU A 53 6.14 -5.52 18.55
C GLU A 53 4.91 -5.89 19.41
N LYS A 54 5.12 -6.21 20.69
CA LYS A 54 4.06 -6.74 21.58
C LYS A 54 2.83 -5.82 21.69
N LYS A 55 3.00 -4.51 21.54
CA LYS A 55 1.93 -3.50 21.63
C LYS A 55 1.49 -2.94 20.27
N PHE A 56 1.95 -3.54 19.17
CA PHE A 56 1.64 -3.05 17.83
C PHE A 56 0.15 -3.20 17.52
N ASP A 57 -0.50 -2.09 17.16
CA ASP A 57 -1.89 -2.09 16.69
C ASP A 57 -1.93 -2.18 15.17
N ARG A 58 -2.30 -3.36 14.66
CA ARG A 58 -2.50 -3.61 13.22
C ARG A 58 -3.56 -2.70 12.59
N GLN A 59 -4.44 -2.10 13.38
CA GLN A 59 -5.40 -1.13 12.87
C GLN A 59 -4.70 0.10 12.28
N ASN A 60 -3.48 0.44 12.72
CA ASN A 60 -2.72 1.56 12.16
C ASN A 60 -2.38 1.33 10.68
N CYS A 61 -2.13 0.09 10.24
CA CYS A 61 -1.92 -0.19 8.81
C CYS A 61 -3.17 0.10 7.97
N LEU A 62 -4.35 -0.25 8.49
CA LEU A 62 -5.62 0.02 7.81
C LEU A 62 -5.95 1.52 7.83
N LYS A 63 -5.79 2.16 8.98
CA LYS A 63 -6.02 3.60 9.14
C LYS A 63 -5.13 4.42 8.22
N LEU A 64 -3.83 4.11 8.14
CA LEU A 64 -2.92 4.82 7.24
C LEU A 64 -3.44 4.87 5.80
N TYR A 65 -3.90 3.73 5.27
CA TYR A 65 -4.45 3.68 3.92
C TYR A 65 -5.66 4.59 3.75
N PHE A 66 -6.58 4.54 4.71
CA PHE A 66 -7.82 5.30 4.66
C PHE A 66 -7.61 6.81 4.89
N ASP A 67 -6.70 7.18 5.78
CA ASP A 67 -6.32 8.57 6.05
C ASP A 67 -5.60 9.18 4.83
N PHE A 68 -4.69 8.43 4.21
CA PHE A 68 -4.05 8.85 2.96
C PHE A 68 -5.07 9.03 1.84
N SER A 69 -5.99 8.08 1.67
CA SER A 69 -7.07 8.20 0.69
C SER A 69 -7.94 9.44 0.95
N ALA A 70 -8.23 9.75 2.22
CA ALA A 70 -8.98 10.94 2.60
C ALA A 70 -8.22 12.24 2.30
N VAL A 71 -6.90 12.29 2.51
CA VAL A 71 -6.06 13.44 2.15
C VAL A 71 -6.14 13.72 0.65
N LEU A 72 -6.01 12.70 -0.21
CA LEU A 72 -6.10 12.88 -1.67
C LEU A 72 -7.48 13.41 -2.10
N ILE A 73 -8.56 12.93 -1.48
CA ILE A 73 -9.92 13.42 -1.73
C ILE A 73 -10.08 14.87 -1.26
N ASN A 74 -9.57 15.22 -0.08
CA ASN A 74 -9.63 16.58 0.45
C ASN A 74 -8.83 17.56 -0.41
N LYS A 75 -7.72 17.11 -1.00
CA LYS A 75 -6.88 17.88 -1.93
C LYS A 75 -7.29 17.72 -3.39
N LYS A 76 -8.50 17.22 -3.69
CA LYS A 76 -8.96 17.01 -5.08
C LYS A 76 -8.82 18.24 -5.98
N GLU A 77 -9.12 19.43 -5.46
CA GLU A 77 -9.05 20.68 -6.23
C GLU A 77 -7.61 21.04 -6.58
N TYR A 78 -6.68 20.82 -5.64
CA TYR A 78 -5.25 20.97 -5.86
C TYR A 78 -4.77 20.03 -6.98
N TYR A 79 -5.12 18.75 -6.89
CA TYR A 79 -4.65 17.76 -7.86
C TYR A 79 -5.27 17.96 -9.25
N LEU A 80 -6.56 18.28 -9.34
CA LEU A 80 -7.21 18.62 -10.60
C LEU A 80 -6.60 19.86 -11.25
N LYS A 81 -6.35 20.92 -10.47
CA LYS A 81 -5.77 22.17 -10.98
C LYS A 81 -4.35 21.98 -11.52
N ASN A 82 -3.52 21.22 -10.80
CA ASN A 82 -2.10 21.08 -11.14
C ASN A 82 -1.82 19.95 -12.13
N TYR A 83 -2.62 18.88 -12.13
CA TYR A 83 -2.34 17.66 -12.89
C TYR A 83 -3.51 17.17 -13.76
N GLY A 84 -4.70 17.77 -13.64
CA GLY A 84 -5.89 17.37 -14.40
C GLY A 84 -6.50 16.03 -13.96
N VAL A 85 -6.03 15.45 -12.85
CA VAL A 85 -6.47 14.15 -12.34
C VAL A 85 -6.52 14.17 -10.82
N ILE A 86 -7.41 13.39 -10.22
CA ILE A 86 -7.38 13.10 -8.77
C ILE A 86 -6.65 11.76 -8.62
N PRO A 87 -5.46 11.72 -7.96
CA PRO A 87 -4.74 10.48 -7.79
C PRO A 87 -5.51 9.51 -6.90
N GLN A 88 -5.43 8.22 -7.25
CA GLN A 88 -6.03 7.14 -6.51
C GLN A 88 -5.02 6.00 -6.35
N PHE A 89 -4.97 5.44 -5.15
CA PHE A 89 -4.05 4.37 -4.80
C PHE A 89 -4.83 3.13 -4.41
N LYS A 90 -4.39 2.00 -4.96
CA LYS A 90 -4.70 0.68 -4.43
C LYS A 90 -3.58 0.28 -3.46
N ALA A 91 -3.91 -0.56 -2.50
CA ALA A 91 -2.98 -1.06 -1.52
C ALA A 91 -3.23 -2.54 -1.21
N SER A 92 -2.17 -3.19 -0.71
CA SER A 92 -2.22 -4.53 -0.16
C SER A 92 -1.52 -4.54 1.18
N ILE A 93 -2.03 -5.29 2.15
CA ILE A 93 -1.37 -5.47 3.45
C ILE A 93 -1.12 -6.96 3.71
N ASN A 94 0.12 -7.24 4.07
CA ASN A 94 0.58 -8.55 4.50
C ASN A 94 1.47 -8.43 5.74
N GLU A 95 1.49 -9.47 6.55
CA GLU A 95 2.47 -9.64 7.61
C GLU A 95 3.22 -10.97 7.44
N GLY A 96 4.47 -10.99 7.86
CA GLY A 96 5.29 -12.19 7.81
C GLY A 96 6.67 -11.93 8.37
N LYS A 97 7.42 -13.01 8.57
CA LYS A 97 8.82 -12.93 9.00
C LYS A 97 9.68 -12.43 7.83
N VAL A 98 10.61 -11.54 8.16
CA VAL A 98 11.60 -10.98 7.24
C VAL A 98 12.97 -11.05 7.90
N VAL A 99 14.00 -11.26 7.11
CA VAL A 99 15.40 -11.13 7.52
C VAL A 99 15.89 -9.79 7.01
N VAL A 100 16.36 -8.95 7.93
CA VAL A 100 16.96 -7.65 7.61
C VAL A 100 18.46 -7.87 7.44
N ALA A 101 19.00 -7.46 6.29
CA ALA A 101 20.42 -7.55 5.99
C ALA A 101 20.91 -6.23 5.37
N GLU A 102 22.17 -5.90 5.60
CA GLU A 102 22.82 -4.77 4.95
C GLU A 102 23.51 -5.26 3.66
N ILE A 103 23.18 -4.66 2.51
CA ILE A 103 23.71 -5.07 1.20
C ILE A 103 24.41 -3.88 0.55
N GLY A 104 25.55 -4.16 -0.08
CA GLY A 104 26.26 -3.23 -0.95
C GLY A 104 27.72 -3.06 -0.57
N LEU A 105 28.54 -2.65 -1.53
CA LEU A 105 29.96 -2.34 -1.32
C LEU A 105 30.24 -0.84 -1.45
N THR A 106 29.65 -0.19 -2.46
CA THR A 106 29.83 1.25 -2.72
C THR A 106 28.64 2.09 -2.22
N LYS A 107 27.42 1.55 -2.34
CA LYS A 107 26.20 2.13 -1.79
C LYS A 107 25.55 1.06 -0.94
N THR A 108 25.38 1.35 0.33
CA THR A 108 24.86 0.40 1.29
C THR A 108 23.39 0.67 1.56
N GLU A 109 22.57 -0.38 1.52
CA GLU A 109 21.13 -0.31 1.70
C GLU A 109 20.65 -1.44 2.63
N ILE A 110 19.60 -1.18 3.40
CA ILE A 110 18.93 -2.21 4.19
C ILE A 110 18.03 -3.00 3.24
N ALA A 111 18.16 -4.32 3.26
CA ALA A 111 17.37 -5.23 2.44
C ALA A 111 16.53 -6.18 3.31
N TYR A 112 15.27 -6.32 2.93
CA TYR A 112 14.32 -7.20 3.61
C TYR A 112 14.13 -8.46 2.76
N HIS A 113 14.66 -9.58 3.25
CA HIS A 113 14.54 -10.89 2.60
C HIS A 113 13.40 -11.68 3.22
N GLY A 114 12.58 -12.31 2.38
CA GLY A 114 11.51 -13.19 2.80
C GLY A 114 10.31 -13.10 1.88
N GLU A 115 9.35 -14.00 2.08
CA GLU A 115 8.16 -14.06 1.24
C GLU A 115 7.18 -12.90 1.52
N ALA A 116 7.30 -12.22 2.67
CA ALA A 116 6.33 -11.23 3.11
C ALA A 116 6.16 -10.07 2.10
N LEU A 117 7.26 -9.54 1.55
CA LEU A 117 7.23 -8.49 0.53
C LEU A 117 6.66 -9.01 -0.79
N HIS A 118 7.07 -10.21 -1.21
CA HIS A 118 6.60 -10.83 -2.46
C HIS A 118 5.10 -11.12 -2.42
N ILE A 119 4.58 -11.62 -1.28
CA ILE A 119 3.14 -11.81 -1.06
C ILE A 119 2.41 -10.48 -1.16
N GLY A 120 2.91 -9.42 -0.51
CA GLY A 120 2.33 -8.08 -0.61
C GLY A 120 2.18 -7.63 -2.06
N SER A 121 3.28 -7.62 -2.83
CA SER A 121 3.26 -7.25 -4.24
C SER A 121 2.32 -8.12 -5.09
N ARG A 122 2.30 -9.44 -4.87
CA ARG A 122 1.38 -10.36 -5.57
C ARG A 122 -0.08 -10.02 -5.26
N VAL A 123 -0.41 -9.73 -4.01
CA VAL A 123 -1.77 -9.33 -3.61
C VAL A 123 -2.15 -7.96 -4.18
N LEU A 124 -1.23 -6.98 -4.20
CA LEU A 124 -1.45 -5.67 -4.83
C LEU A 124 -1.84 -5.76 -6.31
N ASN A 125 -1.26 -6.73 -7.00
CA ASN A 125 -1.56 -6.99 -8.41
C ASN A 125 -2.98 -7.55 -8.63
N LEU A 126 -3.55 -8.23 -7.63
CA LEU A 126 -4.92 -8.75 -7.66
C LEU A 126 -5.99 -7.67 -7.41
N CYS A 127 -5.63 -6.50 -6.88
CA CYS A 127 -6.58 -5.42 -6.63
C CYS A 127 -7.40 -5.05 -7.88
N ASN A 128 -6.78 -5.04 -9.07
CA ASN A 128 -7.47 -4.68 -10.31
C ASN A 128 -8.51 -5.74 -10.71
N SER A 129 -8.12 -7.03 -10.72
CA SER A 129 -9.01 -8.13 -11.10
C SER A 129 -10.14 -8.34 -10.09
N LEU A 130 -9.87 -8.09 -8.81
CA LEU A 130 -10.83 -8.22 -7.71
C LEU A 130 -11.62 -6.93 -7.44
N LYS A 131 -11.40 -5.88 -8.25
CA LYS A 131 -12.03 -4.54 -8.12
C LYS A 131 -11.95 -4.02 -6.68
N ALA A 132 -10.78 -4.15 -6.08
CA ALA A 132 -10.50 -3.80 -4.69
C ALA A 132 -9.48 -2.68 -4.61
N GLU A 133 -9.77 -1.70 -3.78
CA GLU A 133 -8.81 -0.64 -3.49
C GLU A 133 -7.84 -1.09 -2.38
N LEU A 134 -8.34 -1.77 -1.34
CA LEU A 134 -7.52 -2.37 -0.29
C LEU A 134 -7.77 -3.87 -0.17
N LEU A 135 -6.70 -4.66 -0.32
CA LEU A 135 -6.69 -6.10 -0.06
C LEU A 135 -5.80 -6.42 1.14
N VAL A 136 -6.25 -7.37 1.96
CA VAL A 136 -5.53 -7.83 3.14
C VAL A 136 -5.43 -9.34 3.10
N THR A 137 -4.25 -9.86 3.38
CA THR A 137 -4.02 -11.31 3.47
C THR A 137 -4.73 -11.92 4.68
N GLY A 138 -5.14 -13.18 4.58
CA GLY A 138 -5.77 -13.87 5.70
C GLY A 138 -4.85 -14.02 6.92
N THR A 139 -3.53 -14.07 6.72
CA THR A 139 -2.54 -14.04 7.82
C THR A 139 -2.68 -12.76 8.63
N PHE A 140 -2.60 -11.59 7.97
CA PHE A 140 -2.79 -10.30 8.64
C PHE A 140 -4.18 -10.17 9.26
N PHE A 141 -5.23 -10.55 8.51
CA PHE A 141 -6.61 -10.40 8.96
C PHE A 141 -6.89 -11.17 10.25
N ARG A 142 -6.42 -12.41 10.35
CA ARG A 142 -6.61 -13.24 11.56
C ARG A 142 -5.86 -12.71 12.78
N SER A 143 -4.84 -11.89 12.58
CA SER A 143 -4.06 -11.28 13.66
C SER A 143 -4.60 -9.93 14.15
N LEU A 144 -5.67 -9.42 13.53
CA LEU A 144 -6.37 -8.22 14.00
C LEU A 144 -7.11 -8.52 15.32
N ASN A 145 -6.92 -7.67 16.32
CA ASN A 145 -7.65 -7.78 17.60
C ASN A 145 -9.12 -7.34 17.47
N SER A 146 -9.37 -6.36 16.61
CA SER A 146 -10.69 -5.87 16.24
C SER A 146 -10.64 -5.33 14.81
N LEU A 147 -11.79 -5.22 14.17
CA LEU A 147 -11.92 -4.61 12.85
C LEU A 147 -12.97 -3.50 12.92
N HIS A 148 -12.59 -2.27 12.56
CA HIS A 148 -13.49 -1.11 12.58
C HIS A 148 -14.06 -0.79 11.18
N TYR A 149 -13.82 -1.67 10.22
CA TYR A 149 -14.14 -1.52 8.80
C TYR A 149 -15.04 -2.65 8.32
N ASN A 150 -15.77 -2.41 7.24
CA ASN A 150 -16.52 -3.47 6.56
C ASN A 150 -15.56 -4.31 5.72
N TYR A 151 -15.88 -5.59 5.51
CA TYR A 151 -15.06 -6.45 4.66
C TYR A 151 -15.87 -7.45 3.85
N THR A 152 -15.31 -7.85 2.71
CA THR A 152 -15.76 -9.00 1.92
C THR A 152 -14.62 -10.01 1.86
N VAL A 153 -14.92 -11.29 2.15
CA VAL A 153 -13.93 -12.37 2.04
C VAL A 153 -13.94 -12.96 0.63
N ILE A 154 -12.76 -13.23 0.10
CA ILE A 154 -12.51 -13.90 -1.17
C ILE A 154 -11.68 -15.14 -0.85
N LYS A 155 -12.31 -16.30 -0.93
CA LYS A 155 -11.71 -17.56 -0.48
C LYS A 155 -10.86 -18.23 -1.55
N ASN A 156 -9.91 -19.04 -1.10
CA ASN A 156 -9.14 -19.96 -1.96
C ASN A 156 -8.45 -19.27 -3.16
N ILE A 157 -7.76 -18.16 -2.92
CA ILE A 157 -6.97 -17.49 -3.94
C ILE A 157 -5.61 -18.15 -4.07
N ASP A 158 -5.31 -18.62 -5.29
CA ASP A 158 -3.99 -19.11 -5.65
C ASP A 158 -3.05 -17.95 -5.94
N LEU A 159 -2.04 -17.79 -5.10
CA LEU A 159 -0.95 -16.85 -5.36
C LEU A 159 0.15 -17.60 -6.10
N ARG A 160 0.45 -17.19 -7.33
CA ARG A 160 1.47 -17.82 -8.17
C ARG A 160 2.78 -18.03 -7.38
N GLY A 161 3.23 -19.28 -7.31
CA GLY A 161 4.47 -19.63 -6.59
C GLY A 161 4.33 -19.65 -5.07
N ILE A 162 3.11 -19.89 -4.56
CA ILE A 162 2.82 -20.24 -3.16
C ILE A 162 2.02 -21.52 -3.20
N GLU A 163 2.47 -22.56 -2.49
CA GLU A 163 1.89 -23.90 -2.57
C GLU A 163 0.45 -23.99 -2.04
N ASN A 164 0.06 -23.09 -1.13
CA ASN A 164 -1.26 -23.10 -0.51
C ASN A 164 -2.07 -21.88 -0.92
N SER A 165 -3.34 -22.13 -1.27
CA SER A 165 -4.32 -21.08 -1.47
C SER A 165 -4.54 -20.30 -0.17
N THR A 166 -4.88 -19.02 -0.30
CA THR A 166 -5.11 -18.14 0.85
C THR A 166 -6.40 -17.37 0.68
N ASP A 167 -7.01 -17.00 1.80
CA ASP A 167 -8.15 -16.09 1.78
C ASP A 167 -7.63 -14.65 1.71
N LEU A 168 -8.28 -13.83 0.88
CA LEU A 168 -8.08 -12.40 0.82
C LEU A 168 -9.30 -11.66 1.35
N TYR A 169 -9.06 -10.54 2.00
CA TYR A 169 -10.10 -9.71 2.61
C TYR A 169 -10.07 -8.36 1.93
N LYS A 170 -11.16 -8.03 1.26
CA LYS A 170 -11.40 -6.71 0.68
C LYS A 170 -11.94 -5.81 1.77
N ILE A 171 -11.17 -4.80 2.16
CA ILE A 171 -11.56 -3.89 3.25
C ILE A 171 -12.20 -2.63 2.68
N HIS A 172 -13.27 -2.18 3.32
CA HIS A 172 -14.08 -1.05 2.90
C HIS A 172 -14.32 -0.08 4.05
N TYR A 173 -14.42 1.21 3.74
CA TYR A 173 -14.91 2.18 4.70
C TYR A 173 -16.28 1.75 5.23
N LYS A 174 -16.48 1.94 6.54
CA LYS A 174 -17.79 1.83 7.14
C LYS A 174 -18.51 3.13 6.77
N ASN A 175 -19.44 3.09 5.81
CA ASN A 175 -20.29 4.26 5.58
C ASN A 175 -20.98 4.60 6.92
N PRO A 176 -20.97 5.87 7.36
CA PRO A 176 -21.76 6.30 8.51
C PRO A 176 -23.26 6.07 8.27
#